data_AF-A0A954VF32-F1
#
_entry.id   AF-A0A954VF32-F1
#
_cell.length_a   1.000
_cell.length_b   1.000
_cell.length_c   1.000
_cell.angle_alpha   90.00
_cell.angle_beta   90.00
_cell.angle_gamma   90.00
#
_symmetry.space_group_name_H-M   'P 1'
#
loop_
_entity.id
_entity.type
_entity.pdbx_description
1 polymer ?
#
loop_
_entity_poly.entity_id
_entity_poly.type
_entity_poly.pdbx_seq_one_letter_code
_entity_poly.pdbx_strand_id
1 'polypeptide(L)'
;MSDEIQDRPNSHRERLPSWRHVIWRQLTWRKVLAATLVIVLLCLLATPTIVNRSWCRLWILDKISGNIKGHFSATDWRFGWWVAPRCQQFRIHPPQGASLLELPSLSGNRTLLQWLFTRDLGDFQIERPLLRYEETPDGSNFARTFNEPPPRLREYLKKLAHTYSGSVTVVDGRFQYLGGPGRPMWELSPLNYGLHLTPPTEKDPSPRVTIDASRLVDHFKLDQPICNDLIKFVAPVLADATWVEGEASFSLSEAHFPLDDPKAGRIQGAMTIHSVRAGPGPIITTLAQRLKLPEALDLVEESVIEFETVEQAVHHQGLRFRLGQIHIETSGWIGYDESLRMVARVTMPTFDEDTGPLRRMVSGRTWEFPIEGTLSDPKIKLPDNASDGLTDLVEQLPEMADKSREAVEMLMQGLRDRRDAVLERRRERVEQEEGAEEGGPLFPTRPGGLIQRWRENRARRNAANENE
;
A
#
# COMPACT_ATOMS: atom_id res chain seq x y z
N MET A 1 -4.78 95.83 -77.89
CA MET A 1 -4.29 95.41 -76.55
C MET A 1 -5.53 95.03 -75.76
N SER A 2 -6.18 93.91 -76.07
CA SER A 2 -5.78 92.50 -75.97
C SER A 2 -6.42 91.92 -74.70
N ASP A 3 -7.44 91.08 -74.91
CA ASP A 3 -7.68 89.78 -74.24
C ASP A 3 -9.17 89.45 -74.15
N GLU A 4 -9.67 88.92 -75.26
CA GLU A 4 -10.03 87.50 -75.45
C GLU A 4 -10.59 86.65 -74.27
N ILE A 5 -11.58 85.82 -74.67
CA ILE A 5 -12.07 84.55 -74.12
C ILE A 5 -13.26 84.67 -73.12
N GLN A 6 -14.53 84.54 -73.54
CA GLN A 6 -15.35 83.31 -73.81
C GLN A 6 -15.44 82.35 -72.59
N ASP A 7 -16.51 81.62 -72.27
CA ASP A 7 -17.89 81.46 -72.74
C ASP A 7 -18.62 80.59 -71.68
N ARG A 8 -19.81 81.03 -71.25
CA ARG A 8 -21.04 80.27 -70.90
C ARG A 8 -21.12 79.09 -69.87
N PRO A 9 -22.37 78.80 -69.39
CA PRO A 9 -22.68 78.24 -68.07
C PRO A 9 -23.22 76.80 -68.12
N ASN A 10 -23.37 76.11 -66.97
CA ASN A 10 -24.59 75.34 -66.67
C ASN A 10 -24.70 74.66 -65.29
N SER A 11 -25.95 74.74 -64.78
CA SER A 11 -26.76 73.72 -64.10
C SER A 11 -26.49 73.30 -62.64
N HIS A 12 -27.50 73.64 -61.83
CA HIS A 12 -27.99 72.90 -60.66
C HIS A 12 -27.94 71.37 -60.84
N ARG A 13 -27.35 70.67 -59.87
CA ARG A 13 -27.72 69.29 -59.51
C ARG A 13 -27.77 69.14 -57.99
N GLU A 14 -28.97 68.90 -57.49
CA GLU A 14 -29.27 68.41 -56.16
C GLU A 14 -28.46 67.12 -55.88
N ARG A 15 -27.70 67.12 -54.78
CA ARG A 15 -26.99 65.93 -54.29
C ARG A 15 -27.90 65.21 -53.30
N LEU A 16 -28.56 64.14 -53.75
CA LEU A 16 -29.18 63.15 -52.86
C LEU A 16 -28.09 62.45 -52.02
N PRO A 17 -28.28 62.26 -50.69
CA PRO A 17 -27.36 61.48 -49.87
C PRO A 17 -27.45 60.00 -50.27
N SER A 18 -26.32 59.35 -50.53
CA SER A 18 -26.24 57.97 -50.99
C SER A 18 -26.38 56.97 -49.83
N TRP A 19 -27.61 56.50 -49.58
CA TRP A 19 -27.94 55.46 -48.59
C TRP A 19 -27.23 54.09 -48.81
N ARG A 20 -26.46 53.95 -49.90
CA ARG A 20 -25.78 52.72 -50.32
C ARG A 20 -24.53 52.37 -49.51
N HIS A 21 -23.95 53.29 -48.73
CA HIS A 21 -22.70 53.02 -47.98
C HIS A 21 -22.93 52.52 -46.55
N VAL A 22 -24.12 52.70 -45.98
CA VAL A 22 -24.44 52.23 -44.61
C VAL A 22 -24.84 50.75 -44.61
N ILE A 23 -25.56 50.29 -45.64
CA ILE A 23 -26.03 48.90 -45.73
C ILE A 23 -24.87 47.92 -46.05
N TRP A 24 -23.87 48.36 -46.82
CA TRP A 24 -22.69 47.55 -47.17
C TRP A 24 -21.74 47.29 -45.99
N ARG A 25 -21.75 48.14 -44.96
CA ARG A 25 -20.88 47.99 -43.77
C ARG A 25 -21.45 47.02 -42.74
N GLN A 26 -22.78 46.83 -42.66
CA GLN A 26 -23.35 45.83 -41.73
C GLN A 26 -23.25 44.38 -42.26
N LEU A 27 -23.27 44.18 -43.58
CA LEU A 27 -23.10 42.84 -44.17
C LEU A 27 -21.66 42.33 -44.08
N THR A 28 -20.65 43.20 -44.10
CA THR A 28 -19.24 42.79 -43.99
C THR A 28 -18.87 42.37 -42.57
N TRP A 29 -19.37 43.05 -41.54
CA TRP A 29 -19.15 42.65 -40.15
C TRP A 29 -19.85 41.32 -39.80
N ARG A 30 -21.06 41.08 -40.32
CA ARG A 30 -21.74 39.77 -40.18
C ARG A 30 -20.96 38.63 -40.83
N LYS A 31 -20.37 38.87 -42.01
CA LYS A 31 -19.49 37.89 -42.70
C LYS A 31 -18.19 37.66 -41.95
N VAL A 32 -17.58 38.71 -41.40
CA VAL A 32 -16.37 38.60 -40.55
C VAL A 32 -16.69 37.81 -39.27
N LEU A 33 -17.79 38.13 -38.59
CA LEU A 33 -18.22 37.43 -37.37
C LEU A 33 -18.52 35.95 -37.64
N ALA A 34 -19.21 35.65 -38.75
CA ALA A 34 -19.48 34.27 -39.17
C ALA A 34 -18.19 33.52 -39.55
N ALA A 35 -17.26 34.16 -40.27
CA ALA A 35 -15.97 33.58 -40.61
C ALA A 35 -15.12 33.32 -39.35
N THR A 36 -15.10 34.24 -38.39
CA THR A 36 -14.43 34.04 -37.10
C THR A 36 -15.07 32.90 -36.32
N LEU A 37 -16.40 32.80 -36.28
CA LEU A 37 -17.09 31.69 -35.63
C LEU A 37 -16.76 30.34 -36.29
N VAL A 38 -16.71 30.29 -37.63
CA VAL A 38 -16.33 29.09 -38.39
C VAL A 38 -14.88 28.71 -38.14
N ILE A 39 -13.96 29.69 -38.07
CA ILE A 39 -12.55 29.44 -37.74
C ILE A 39 -12.42 28.93 -36.31
N VAL A 40 -13.13 29.52 -35.34
CA VAL A 40 -13.16 29.07 -33.95
C VAL A 40 -13.74 27.65 -33.87
N LEU A 41 -14.81 27.36 -34.61
CA LEU A 41 -15.42 26.02 -34.70
C LEU A 41 -14.47 25.00 -35.34
N LEU A 42 -13.76 25.36 -36.42
CA LEU A 42 -12.76 24.51 -37.07
C LEU A 42 -11.56 24.25 -36.14
N CYS A 43 -11.11 25.26 -35.40
CA CYS A 43 -10.07 25.12 -34.38
C CYS A 43 -10.54 24.21 -33.23
N LEU A 44 -11.78 24.35 -32.77
CA LEU A 44 -12.39 23.46 -31.77
C LEU A 44 -12.48 22.03 -32.32
N LEU A 45 -13.02 21.82 -33.52
CA LEU A 45 -13.09 20.49 -34.14
C LEU A 45 -11.71 19.86 -34.33
N ALA A 46 -10.70 20.65 -34.69
CA ALA A 46 -9.31 20.21 -34.86
C ALA A 46 -8.54 20.04 -33.54
N THR A 47 -9.12 20.40 -32.38
CA THR A 47 -8.42 20.35 -31.08
C THR A 47 -7.82 18.98 -30.76
N PRO A 48 -8.51 17.82 -30.95
CA PRO A 48 -7.91 16.52 -30.65
C PRO A 48 -6.76 16.17 -31.60
N THR A 49 -6.89 16.52 -32.89
CA THR A 49 -5.81 16.34 -33.87
C THR A 49 -4.60 17.22 -33.57
N ILE A 50 -4.82 18.41 -33.00
CA ILE A 50 -3.75 19.33 -32.57
C ILE A 50 -3.09 18.78 -31.30
N VAL A 51 -3.88 18.38 -30.29
CA VAL A 51 -3.39 17.85 -29.01
C VAL A 51 -2.60 16.55 -29.19
N ASN A 52 -2.99 15.68 -30.12
CA ASN A 52 -2.28 14.43 -30.40
C ASN A 52 -0.98 14.63 -31.21
N ARG A 53 -0.67 15.83 -31.72
CA ARG A 53 0.59 16.09 -32.42
C ARG A 53 1.76 16.20 -31.43
N SER A 54 2.92 15.68 -31.86
CA SER A 54 4.16 15.67 -31.08
C SER A 54 4.61 17.04 -30.57
N TRP A 55 4.32 18.14 -31.29
CA TRP A 55 4.59 19.49 -30.79
C TRP A 55 3.70 19.83 -29.60
N CYS A 56 2.36 19.76 -29.73
CA CYS A 56 1.46 20.24 -28.68
C CYS A 56 1.64 19.47 -27.39
N ARG A 57 1.95 18.18 -27.55
CA ARG A 57 2.44 17.28 -26.52
C ARG A 57 3.62 17.85 -25.72
N LEU A 58 4.70 18.24 -26.40
CA LEU A 58 5.87 18.85 -25.78
C LEU A 58 5.53 20.20 -25.15
N TRP A 59 4.66 21.00 -25.76
CA TRP A 59 4.23 22.30 -25.22
C TRP A 59 3.38 22.17 -23.94
N ILE A 60 2.49 21.17 -23.88
CA ILE A 60 1.71 20.86 -22.67
C ILE A 60 2.66 20.35 -21.56
N LEU A 61 3.59 19.43 -21.89
CA LEU A 61 4.60 18.99 -20.94
C LEU A 61 5.46 20.14 -20.44
N ASP A 62 5.87 21.06 -21.32
CA ASP A 62 6.70 22.23 -20.97
C ASP A 62 5.97 23.19 -20.02
N LYS A 63 4.67 23.39 -20.24
CA LYS A 63 3.82 24.19 -19.35
C LYS A 63 3.63 23.53 -17.98
N ILE A 64 3.53 22.21 -17.91
CA ILE A 64 3.45 21.46 -16.65
C ILE A 64 4.83 21.41 -15.97
N SER A 65 5.92 21.29 -16.74
CA SER A 65 7.29 21.22 -16.22
C SER A 65 7.85 22.57 -15.78
N GLY A 66 7.20 23.69 -16.09
CA GLY A 66 7.62 25.01 -15.61
C GLY A 66 7.78 25.10 -14.08
N ASN A 67 7.18 24.18 -13.31
CA ASN A 67 7.33 24.10 -11.85
C ASN A 67 8.08 22.85 -11.36
N ILE A 68 8.72 22.11 -12.26
CA ILE A 68 9.35 20.83 -11.96
C ILE A 68 10.80 20.88 -12.44
N LYS A 69 11.73 20.67 -11.51
CA LYS A 69 13.14 20.41 -11.82
C LYS A 69 13.18 18.97 -12.30
N GLY A 70 12.94 18.73 -13.58
CA GLY A 70 12.83 17.37 -14.14
C GLY A 70 12.24 17.39 -15.53
N HIS A 71 12.06 16.21 -16.11
CA HIS A 71 11.38 16.08 -17.41
C HIS A 71 10.31 15.00 -17.37
N PHE A 72 9.26 15.24 -18.14
CA PHE A 72 8.22 14.26 -18.39
C PHE A 72 8.51 13.52 -19.68
N SER A 73 8.27 12.22 -19.68
CA SER A 73 8.23 11.43 -20.91
C SER A 73 6.90 10.68 -21.00
N ALA A 74 6.37 10.56 -22.20
CA ALA A 74 5.17 9.77 -22.47
C ALA A 74 5.18 9.34 -23.93
N THR A 75 5.06 8.02 -24.17
CA THR A 75 5.25 7.43 -25.50
C THR A 75 4.07 7.70 -26.41
N ASP A 76 2.85 7.33 -25.98
CA ASP A 76 1.62 7.51 -26.75
C ASP A 76 0.52 8.13 -25.89
N TRP A 77 -0.21 9.06 -26.49
CA TRP A 77 -1.31 9.78 -25.86
C TRP A 77 -2.38 9.93 -26.91
N ARG A 78 -3.60 9.57 -26.57
CA ARG A 78 -4.74 9.71 -27.46
C ARG A 78 -5.83 10.42 -26.74
N PHE A 79 -6.21 11.57 -27.28
CA PHE A 79 -7.40 12.30 -26.92
C PHE A 79 -8.30 12.41 -28.14
N GLY A 80 -9.61 12.29 -27.93
CA GLY A 80 -10.61 12.40 -28.97
C GLY A 80 -11.86 13.10 -28.48
N TRP A 81 -12.56 13.78 -29.39
CA TRP A 81 -13.93 14.23 -29.12
C TRP A 81 -14.87 13.04 -28.82
N TRP A 82 -14.57 11.88 -29.39
CA TRP A 82 -15.41 10.68 -29.34
C TRP A 82 -14.68 9.45 -28.81
N VAL A 83 -13.40 9.60 -28.44
CA VAL A 83 -12.54 8.52 -27.96
C VAL A 83 -12.03 8.91 -26.59
N ALA A 84 -12.18 8.01 -25.64
CA ALA A 84 -11.75 8.25 -24.27
C ALA A 84 -10.22 8.33 -24.19
N PRO A 85 -9.67 9.15 -23.29
CA PRO A 85 -8.26 9.44 -23.22
C PRO A 85 -7.48 8.20 -22.80
N ARG A 86 -6.35 7.99 -23.46
CA ARG A 86 -5.38 6.94 -23.09
C ARG A 86 -3.98 7.50 -23.16
N CYS A 87 -3.17 7.21 -22.15
CA CYS A 87 -1.77 7.58 -22.08
C CYS A 87 -0.95 6.33 -21.72
N GLN A 88 0.13 6.10 -22.45
CA GLN A 88 1.02 4.96 -22.24
C GLN A 88 2.42 5.43 -21.90
N GLN A 89 3.06 4.70 -20.98
CA GLN A 89 4.45 4.90 -20.58
C GLN A 89 4.72 6.33 -20.12
N PHE A 90 3.81 6.91 -19.32
CA PHE A 90 4.05 8.21 -18.72
C PHE A 90 5.06 8.07 -17.58
N ARG A 91 6.14 8.85 -17.59
CA ARG A 91 7.19 8.81 -16.57
C ARG A 91 7.57 10.22 -16.14
N ILE A 92 7.82 10.36 -14.85
CA ILE A 92 8.39 11.58 -14.25
C ILE A 92 9.83 11.27 -13.89
N HIS A 93 10.76 11.96 -14.54
CA HIS A 93 12.17 11.83 -14.26
C HIS A 93 12.66 13.02 -13.42
N PRO A 94 13.25 12.77 -12.24
CA PRO A 94 13.96 13.81 -11.49
C PRO A 94 15.17 14.32 -12.29
N PRO A 95 15.83 15.41 -11.86
CA PRO A 95 17.05 15.91 -12.52
C PRO A 95 18.17 14.88 -12.51
N GLN A 96 18.21 14.06 -11.46
CA GLN A 96 19.21 13.04 -11.17
C GLN A 96 18.50 11.88 -10.45
N GLY A 97 18.87 10.64 -10.77
CA GLY A 97 18.30 9.44 -10.15
C GLY A 97 17.30 8.66 -11.02
N ALA A 98 16.68 7.64 -10.43
CA ALA A 98 15.69 6.80 -11.09
C ALA A 98 14.35 7.56 -11.28
N SER A 99 13.48 7.06 -12.18
CA SER A 99 12.13 7.61 -12.37
C SER A 99 11.35 7.62 -11.04
N LEU A 100 10.76 8.78 -10.74
CA LEU A 100 9.96 9.03 -9.54
C LEU A 100 8.59 8.36 -9.62
N LEU A 101 7.97 8.47 -10.78
CA LEU A 101 6.65 7.93 -11.07
C LEU A 101 6.68 7.30 -12.47
N GLU A 102 6.20 6.07 -12.57
CA GLU A 102 5.97 5.39 -13.85
C GLU A 102 4.51 4.97 -13.91
N LEU A 103 3.81 5.39 -14.95
CA LEU A 103 2.43 5.03 -15.25
C LEU A 103 2.42 4.30 -16.60
N PRO A 104 2.55 2.96 -16.61
CA PRO A 104 2.59 2.18 -17.85
C PRO A 104 1.34 2.36 -18.71
N SER A 105 0.17 2.38 -18.07
CA SER A 105 -1.13 2.59 -18.71
C SER A 105 -2.01 3.48 -17.84
N LEU A 106 -2.50 4.57 -18.41
CA LEU A 106 -3.51 5.45 -17.84
C LEU A 106 -4.65 5.52 -18.86
N SER A 107 -5.87 5.22 -18.45
CA SER A 107 -7.05 5.33 -19.30
C SER A 107 -8.16 6.07 -18.58
N GLY A 108 -8.93 6.90 -19.28
CA GLY A 108 -10.14 7.51 -18.75
C GLY A 108 -11.38 6.97 -19.46
N ASN A 109 -12.55 7.15 -18.86
CA ASN A 109 -13.83 6.74 -19.45
C ASN A 109 -14.61 7.89 -20.14
N ARG A 110 -14.22 9.15 -19.89
CA ARG A 110 -14.87 10.34 -20.49
C ARG A 110 -14.11 10.88 -21.68
N THR A 111 -14.84 11.33 -22.69
CA THR A 111 -14.26 12.00 -23.87
C THR A 111 -14.01 13.49 -23.63
N LEU A 112 -13.22 14.14 -24.50
CA LEU A 112 -13.03 15.59 -24.45
C LEU A 112 -14.36 16.35 -24.56
N LEU A 113 -15.31 15.84 -25.34
CA LEU A 113 -16.59 16.48 -25.55
C LEU A 113 -17.38 16.52 -24.25
N GLN A 114 -17.35 15.41 -23.50
CA GLN A 114 -18.03 15.34 -22.21
C GLN A 114 -17.42 16.32 -21.21
N TRP A 115 -16.08 16.41 -21.12
CA TRP A 115 -15.42 17.37 -20.22
C TRP A 115 -15.74 18.84 -20.50
N LEU A 116 -16.11 19.21 -21.73
CA LEU A 116 -16.55 20.58 -22.03
C LEU A 116 -17.90 20.93 -21.39
N PHE A 117 -18.75 19.93 -21.16
CA PHE A 117 -20.12 20.13 -20.68
C PHE A 117 -20.36 19.60 -19.27
N THR A 118 -19.44 18.81 -18.72
CA THR A 118 -19.54 18.25 -17.37
C THR A 118 -18.47 18.82 -16.45
N ARG A 119 -18.82 18.95 -15.18
CA ARG A 119 -17.85 19.19 -14.10
C ARG A 119 -17.28 17.88 -13.53
N ASP A 120 -17.74 16.75 -14.05
CA ASP A 120 -17.22 15.44 -13.73
C ASP A 120 -16.13 15.07 -14.75
N LEU A 121 -14.91 14.86 -14.24
CA LEU A 121 -13.75 14.39 -15.01
C LEU A 121 -13.89 12.90 -15.36
N GLY A 122 -14.78 12.18 -14.69
CA GLY A 122 -14.98 10.75 -14.84
C GLY A 122 -13.94 9.91 -14.11
N ASP A 123 -13.86 8.66 -14.52
CA ASP A 123 -13.05 7.64 -13.89
C ASP A 123 -11.79 7.39 -14.71
N PHE A 124 -10.66 7.47 -14.04
CA PHE A 124 -9.37 7.12 -14.60
C PHE A 124 -8.88 5.82 -13.98
N GLN A 125 -8.44 4.89 -14.81
CA GLN A 125 -7.79 3.66 -14.36
C GLN A 125 -6.30 3.73 -14.67
N ILE A 126 -5.50 3.46 -13.64
CA ILE A 126 -4.05 3.40 -13.70
C ILE A 126 -3.63 1.96 -13.44
N GLU A 127 -3.02 1.33 -14.45
CA GLU A 127 -2.56 -0.06 -14.34
C GLU A 127 -1.06 -0.12 -14.09
N ARG A 128 -0.69 -0.89 -13.06
CA ARG A 128 0.69 -1.14 -12.63
C ARG A 128 1.53 0.13 -12.42
N PRO A 129 1.01 1.18 -11.76
CA PRO A 129 1.83 2.34 -11.45
C PRO A 129 2.98 1.95 -10.53
N LEU A 130 4.12 2.59 -10.72
CA LEU A 130 5.27 2.49 -9.83
C LEU A 130 5.60 3.87 -9.27
N LEU A 131 5.49 4.01 -7.95
CA LEU A 131 5.87 5.20 -7.21
C LEU A 131 7.16 4.91 -6.45
N ARG A 132 8.21 5.73 -6.64
CA ARG A 132 9.47 5.62 -5.91
C ARG A 132 9.66 6.82 -5.00
N TYR A 133 9.73 6.59 -3.71
CA TYR A 133 10.06 7.61 -2.71
C TYR A 133 11.46 7.37 -2.15
N GLU A 134 12.25 8.43 -2.08
CA GLU A 134 13.62 8.40 -1.56
C GLU A 134 13.83 9.62 -0.66
N GLU A 135 14.38 9.38 0.52
CA GLU A 135 14.83 10.44 1.41
C GLU A 135 16.28 10.78 1.14
N THR A 136 16.58 12.06 1.17
CA THR A 136 17.89 12.59 0.85
C THR A 136 18.26 13.64 1.91
N PRO A 137 19.55 13.96 2.10
CA PRO A 137 19.94 14.96 3.09
C PRO A 137 19.28 16.34 2.90
N ASP A 138 18.91 16.69 1.66
CA ASP A 138 18.27 17.96 1.31
C ASP A 138 16.73 17.88 1.25
N GLY A 139 16.11 16.80 1.75
CA GLY A 139 14.66 16.55 1.69
C GLY A 139 14.34 15.25 0.95
N SER A 140 13.26 15.18 0.18
CA SER A 140 12.93 13.98 -0.62
C SER A 140 13.22 14.14 -2.11
N ASN A 141 13.30 13.04 -2.84
CA ASN A 141 13.31 13.06 -4.31
C ASN A 141 12.09 13.81 -4.88
N PHE A 142 10.93 13.75 -4.21
CA PHE A 142 9.76 14.59 -4.53
C PHE A 142 10.03 16.08 -4.32
N ALA A 143 10.57 16.49 -3.18
CA ALA A 143 10.86 17.90 -2.89
C ALA A 143 11.93 18.49 -3.83
N ARG A 144 12.86 17.65 -4.32
CA ARG A 144 13.86 18.03 -5.32
C ARG A 144 13.27 18.16 -6.72
N THR A 145 12.30 17.32 -7.05
CA THR A 145 11.65 17.27 -8.38
C THR A 145 10.59 18.36 -8.51
N PHE A 146 9.70 18.46 -7.53
CA PHE A 146 8.60 19.43 -7.52
C PHE A 146 9.02 20.66 -6.72
N ASN A 147 9.07 21.82 -7.36
CA ASN A 147 9.16 23.06 -6.61
C ASN A 147 7.82 23.34 -5.92
N GLU A 148 7.85 24.17 -4.87
CA GLU A 148 6.63 24.75 -4.35
C GLU A 148 5.83 25.38 -5.50
N PRO A 149 4.57 24.95 -5.72
CA PRO A 149 3.81 25.47 -6.84
C PRO A 149 3.63 26.98 -6.66
N PRO A 150 3.85 27.79 -7.70
CA PRO A 150 3.72 29.24 -7.61
C PRO A 150 2.28 29.59 -7.18
N PRO A 151 2.07 30.72 -6.49
CA PRO A 151 0.75 31.08 -5.94
C PRO A 151 -0.39 31.00 -6.96
N ARG A 152 -0.13 31.38 -8.23
CA ARG A 152 -1.10 31.27 -9.33
C ARG A 152 -1.53 29.83 -9.63
N LEU A 153 -0.59 28.89 -9.63
CA LEU A 153 -0.91 27.48 -9.87
C LEU A 153 -1.64 26.87 -8.66
N ARG A 154 -1.24 27.21 -7.43
CA ARG A 154 -1.97 26.81 -6.21
C ARG A 154 -3.44 27.24 -6.27
N GLU A 155 -3.68 28.51 -6.58
CA GLU A 155 -5.02 29.06 -6.71
C GLU A 155 -5.83 28.38 -7.83
N TYR A 156 -5.17 28.08 -8.96
CA TYR A 156 -5.81 27.34 -10.05
C TYR A 156 -6.17 25.90 -9.66
N LEU A 157 -5.25 25.15 -9.03
CA LEU A 157 -5.49 23.79 -8.55
C LEU A 157 -6.60 23.77 -7.49
N LYS A 158 -6.60 24.75 -6.58
CA LYS A 158 -7.68 24.94 -5.60
C LYS A 158 -9.02 25.13 -6.31
N LYS A 159 -9.11 26.05 -7.28
CA LYS A 159 -10.33 26.25 -8.07
C LYS A 159 -10.78 24.99 -8.80
N LEU A 160 -9.87 24.22 -9.36
CA LEU A 160 -10.19 22.95 -10.00
C LEU A 160 -10.80 21.97 -9.01
N ALA A 161 -10.15 21.76 -7.85
CA ALA A 161 -10.67 20.88 -6.80
C ALA A 161 -12.04 21.32 -6.25
N HIS A 162 -12.32 22.63 -6.24
CA HIS A 162 -13.63 23.16 -5.82
C HIS A 162 -14.71 23.00 -6.89
N THR A 163 -14.33 22.82 -8.15
CA THR A 163 -15.27 22.84 -9.28
C THR A 163 -15.55 21.45 -9.83
N TYR A 164 -14.53 20.60 -9.87
CA TYR A 164 -14.57 19.33 -10.58
C TYR A 164 -14.56 18.15 -9.62
N SER A 165 -15.32 17.12 -9.99
CA SER A 165 -15.27 15.79 -9.39
C SER A 165 -14.53 14.82 -10.31
N GLY A 166 -14.07 13.69 -9.78
CA GLY A 166 -13.53 12.59 -10.59
C GLY A 166 -13.00 11.47 -9.73
N SER A 167 -12.71 10.32 -10.34
CA SER A 167 -12.14 9.18 -9.65
C SER A 167 -10.88 8.65 -10.32
N VAL A 168 -10.01 8.01 -9.53
CA VAL A 168 -8.82 7.33 -9.99
C VAL A 168 -8.76 5.95 -9.34
N THR A 169 -8.81 4.89 -10.14
CA THR A 169 -8.61 3.52 -9.68
C THR A 169 -7.19 3.10 -10.01
N VAL A 170 -6.45 2.66 -9.00
CA VAL A 170 -5.13 2.05 -9.13
C VAL A 170 -5.27 0.54 -9.06
N VAL A 171 -4.72 -0.14 -10.07
CA VAL A 171 -4.72 -1.61 -10.18
C VAL A 171 -3.27 -2.10 -10.25
N ASP A 172 -2.92 -3.07 -9.40
CA ASP A 172 -1.59 -3.68 -9.30
C ASP A 172 -0.44 -2.66 -9.14
N GLY A 173 -0.68 -1.60 -8.37
CA GLY A 173 0.30 -0.57 -8.07
C GLY A 173 1.47 -1.08 -7.24
N ARG A 174 2.58 -0.35 -7.30
CA ARG A 174 3.77 -0.61 -6.49
C ARG A 174 4.27 0.67 -5.88
N PHE A 175 4.54 0.62 -4.59
CA PHE A 175 5.20 1.70 -3.86
C PHE A 175 6.56 1.20 -3.38
N GLN A 176 7.62 1.87 -3.79
CA GLN A 176 8.99 1.55 -3.38
C GLN A 176 9.52 2.70 -2.52
N TYR A 177 9.83 2.40 -1.27
CA TYR A 177 10.63 3.26 -0.41
C TYR A 177 12.10 2.87 -0.59
N LEU A 178 12.91 3.76 -1.16
CA LEU A 178 14.32 3.50 -1.43
C LEU A 178 15.22 3.78 -0.22
N GLY A 179 14.67 4.25 0.88
CA GLY A 179 15.43 4.68 2.05
C GLY A 179 16.02 6.08 1.92
N GLY A 180 16.58 6.55 3.03
CA GLY A 180 17.63 7.57 3.06
C GLY A 180 18.99 6.95 3.40
N PRO A 181 20.06 7.76 3.56
CA PRO A 181 21.38 7.24 3.90
C PRO A 181 21.34 6.32 5.14
N GLY A 182 21.65 5.04 4.94
CA GLY A 182 21.66 4.04 6.01
C GLY A 182 20.31 3.39 6.34
N ARG A 183 19.22 3.75 5.63
CA ARG A 183 17.92 3.06 5.75
C ARG A 183 17.74 2.04 4.64
N PRO A 184 17.31 0.80 4.97
CA PRO A 184 17.02 -0.23 3.97
C PRO A 184 15.79 0.12 3.12
N MET A 185 15.78 -0.39 1.89
CA MET A 185 14.63 -0.26 0.99
C MET A 185 13.52 -1.24 1.37
N TRP A 186 12.26 -0.88 1.10
CA TRP A 186 11.11 -1.79 1.17
C TRP A 186 10.07 -1.45 0.11
N GLU A 187 9.19 -2.40 -0.18
CA GLU A 187 8.16 -2.29 -1.22
C GLU A 187 6.79 -2.73 -0.69
N LEU A 188 5.73 -2.02 -1.11
CA LEU A 188 4.34 -2.46 -1.00
C LEU A 188 3.80 -2.78 -2.39
N SER A 189 3.38 -4.02 -2.58
CA SER A 189 2.93 -4.57 -3.86
C SER A 189 2.16 -5.89 -3.65
N PRO A 190 1.08 -6.15 -4.40
CA PRO A 190 0.37 -5.22 -5.29
C PRO A 190 -0.58 -4.29 -4.51
N LEU A 191 -0.64 -3.02 -4.90
CA LEU A 191 -1.54 -2.00 -4.34
C LEU A 191 -2.79 -1.83 -5.20
N ASN A 192 -3.97 -1.97 -4.61
CA ASN A 192 -5.26 -1.81 -5.28
C ASN A 192 -6.17 -0.87 -4.50
N TYR A 193 -6.58 0.25 -5.09
CA TYR A 193 -7.47 1.21 -4.43
C TYR A 193 -8.15 2.18 -5.41
N GLY A 194 -9.33 2.66 -5.01
CA GLY A 194 -10.05 3.74 -5.68
C GLY A 194 -9.91 5.05 -4.90
N LEU A 195 -9.65 6.16 -5.59
CA LEU A 195 -9.65 7.52 -5.07
C LEU A 195 -10.80 8.30 -5.70
N HIS A 196 -11.50 9.12 -4.92
CA HIS A 196 -12.50 10.06 -5.43
C HIS A 196 -12.20 11.46 -4.97
N LEU A 197 -12.25 12.41 -5.89
CA LEU A 197 -12.25 13.83 -5.61
C LEU A 197 -13.69 14.32 -5.62
N THR A 198 -14.15 14.83 -4.48
CA THR A 198 -15.48 15.43 -4.34
C THR A 198 -15.35 16.93 -4.05
N PRO A 199 -16.05 17.80 -4.80
CA PRO A 199 -16.05 19.23 -4.53
C PRO A 199 -16.79 19.56 -3.21
N PRO A 200 -16.63 20.79 -2.68
CA PRO A 200 -17.31 21.24 -1.48
C PRO A 200 -18.83 21.14 -1.59
N THR A 201 -19.47 20.91 -0.45
CA THR A 201 -20.93 20.96 -0.29
C THR A 201 -21.31 21.97 0.80
N GLU A 202 -22.59 22.27 0.97
CA GLU A 202 -23.05 23.18 2.03
C GLU A 202 -22.69 22.68 3.44
N LYS A 203 -22.66 21.35 3.64
CA LYS A 203 -22.26 20.72 4.91
C LYS A 203 -20.74 20.62 5.06
N ASP A 204 -20.00 20.74 3.97
CA ASP A 204 -18.57 20.49 3.93
C ASP A 204 -17.86 21.46 2.98
N PRO A 205 -17.34 22.59 3.51
CA PRO A 205 -16.85 23.67 2.69
C PRO A 205 -15.50 23.38 2.01
N SER A 206 -14.86 22.24 2.30
CA SER A 206 -13.58 21.85 1.72
C SER A 206 -13.75 20.74 0.68
N PRO A 207 -13.05 20.77 -0.47
CA PRO A 207 -13.04 19.61 -1.35
C PRO A 207 -12.33 18.45 -0.66
N ARG A 208 -12.78 17.23 -0.92
CA ARG A 208 -12.25 16.03 -0.27
C ARG A 208 -11.69 15.05 -1.28
N VAL A 209 -10.62 14.37 -0.87
CA VAL A 209 -10.16 13.13 -1.50
C VAL A 209 -10.56 11.98 -0.59
N THR A 210 -11.34 11.03 -1.10
CA THR A 210 -11.72 9.82 -0.38
C THR A 210 -11.08 8.60 -1.02
N ILE A 211 -10.63 7.64 -0.22
CA ILE A 211 -10.21 6.32 -0.69
C ILE A 211 -11.37 5.35 -0.44
N ASP A 212 -11.76 4.59 -1.46
CA ASP A 212 -12.81 3.58 -1.35
C ASP A 212 -12.43 2.48 -0.37
N ALA A 213 -13.45 1.96 0.32
CA ALA A 213 -13.31 0.75 1.12
C ALA A 213 -12.74 -0.38 0.26
N SER A 214 -11.54 -0.85 0.60
CA SER A 214 -10.78 -1.77 -0.24
C SER A 214 -9.71 -2.51 0.54
N ARG A 215 -9.35 -3.71 0.07
CA ARG A 215 -8.12 -4.39 0.48
C ARG A 215 -6.96 -3.77 -0.31
N LEU A 216 -6.20 -2.89 0.33
CA LEU A 216 -5.09 -2.17 -0.31
C LEU A 216 -3.99 -3.12 -0.78
N VAL A 217 -3.58 -4.02 0.11
CA VAL A 217 -2.56 -5.05 -0.14
C VAL A 217 -3.02 -6.36 0.48
N ASP A 218 -2.70 -7.46 -0.20
CA ASP A 218 -3.07 -8.81 0.20
C ASP A 218 -1.79 -9.65 0.32
N HIS A 219 -1.54 -10.23 1.49
CA HIS A 219 -0.37 -11.06 1.80
C HIS A 219 0.98 -10.41 1.40
N PHE A 220 1.19 -9.15 1.78
CA PHE A 220 2.50 -8.53 1.59
C PHE A 220 3.49 -9.05 2.63
N LYS A 221 4.76 -9.18 2.23
CA LYS A 221 5.81 -9.67 3.12
C LYS A 221 6.16 -8.62 4.17
N LEU A 222 6.24 -9.06 5.41
CA LEU A 222 6.74 -8.28 6.53
C LEU A 222 8.23 -8.53 6.72
N ASP A 223 8.97 -7.44 6.76
CA ASP A 223 10.39 -7.40 7.11
C ASP A 223 10.65 -6.26 8.12
N GLN A 224 11.86 -6.23 8.66
CA GLN A 224 12.24 -5.20 9.63
C GLN A 224 12.13 -3.76 9.07
N PRO A 225 12.59 -3.45 7.84
CA PRO A 225 12.44 -2.13 7.24
C PRO A 225 11.00 -1.60 7.25
N ILE A 226 10.04 -2.35 6.70
CA ILE A 226 8.66 -1.89 6.61
C ILE A 226 8.00 -1.83 8.00
N CYS A 227 8.41 -2.70 8.92
CA CYS A 227 7.91 -2.65 10.29
C CYS A 227 8.33 -1.36 11.00
N ASN A 228 9.56 -0.93 10.81
CA ASN A 228 10.13 0.25 11.45
C ASN A 228 9.64 1.57 10.84
N ASP A 229 9.29 1.59 9.56
CA ASP A 229 8.83 2.81 8.91
C ASP A 229 7.30 2.96 8.93
N LEU A 230 6.56 1.86 8.77
CA LEU A 230 5.11 1.89 8.56
C LEU A 230 4.33 1.10 9.61
N ILE A 231 4.67 -0.16 9.85
CA ILE A 231 3.80 -1.05 10.64
C ILE A 231 3.82 -0.72 12.14
N LYS A 232 4.88 -0.09 12.65
CA LYS A 232 5.02 0.33 14.06
C LYS A 232 3.82 1.12 14.62
N PHE A 233 3.09 1.83 13.77
CA PHE A 233 1.91 2.60 14.20
C PHE A 233 0.66 1.74 14.42
N VAL A 234 0.58 0.59 13.76
CA VAL A 234 -0.57 -0.33 13.85
C VAL A 234 -0.24 -1.54 14.73
N ALA A 235 0.96 -2.10 14.58
CA ALA A 235 1.48 -3.18 15.42
C ALA A 235 2.80 -2.77 16.09
N PRO A 236 2.74 -1.97 17.18
CA PRO A 236 3.92 -1.40 17.82
C PRO A 236 4.88 -2.45 18.38
N VAL A 237 4.40 -3.67 18.67
CA VAL A 237 5.24 -4.78 19.15
C VAL A 237 6.25 -5.29 18.12
N LEU A 238 6.06 -4.96 16.84
CA LEU A 238 7.00 -5.27 15.75
C LEU A 238 8.01 -4.16 15.50
N ALA A 239 7.87 -3.01 16.16
CA ALA A 239 8.80 -1.89 16.01
C ALA A 239 10.18 -2.25 16.53
N ASP A 240 11.21 -1.94 15.74
CA ASP A 240 12.62 -2.15 16.07
C ASP A 240 12.97 -3.57 16.51
N ALA A 241 12.21 -4.56 16.04
CA ALA A 241 12.52 -5.96 16.24
C ALA A 241 13.83 -6.32 15.52
N THR A 242 14.68 -7.11 16.18
CA THR A 242 15.98 -7.55 15.63
C THR A 242 15.89 -8.38 14.35
N TRP A 243 14.75 -9.03 14.13
CA TRP A 243 14.37 -9.68 12.88
C TRP A 243 12.85 -9.79 12.83
N VAL A 244 12.27 -9.82 11.63
CA VAL A 244 10.83 -10.04 11.39
C VAL A 244 10.67 -10.92 10.18
N GLU A 245 9.83 -11.95 10.30
CA GLU A 245 9.43 -12.81 9.19
C GLU A 245 7.92 -13.03 9.24
N GLY A 246 7.23 -12.75 8.14
CA GLY A 246 5.81 -13.06 8.04
C GLY A 246 5.11 -12.36 6.89
N GLU A 247 3.79 -12.42 6.94
CA GLU A 247 2.90 -11.81 5.95
C GLU A 247 1.70 -11.17 6.63
N ALA A 248 1.25 -10.07 6.06
CA ALA A 248 0.04 -9.38 6.49
C ALA A 248 -0.77 -8.87 5.29
N SER A 249 -2.02 -8.56 5.54
CA SER A 249 -2.93 -7.89 4.61
C SER A 249 -3.42 -6.61 5.23
N PHE A 250 -3.68 -5.59 4.40
CA PHE A 250 -4.15 -4.30 4.87
C PHE A 250 -5.42 -3.90 4.12
N SER A 251 -6.42 -3.49 4.88
CA SER A 251 -7.70 -3.05 4.36
C SER A 251 -8.10 -1.70 4.94
N LEU A 252 -8.74 -0.88 4.13
CA LEU A 252 -9.35 0.36 4.54
C LEU A 252 -10.86 0.22 4.48
N SER A 253 -11.53 0.72 5.51
CA SER A 253 -12.98 0.87 5.56
C SER A 253 -13.37 2.28 5.13
N GLU A 254 -12.62 3.28 5.58
CA GLU A 254 -12.83 4.67 5.22
C GLU A 254 -11.49 5.42 5.24
N ALA A 255 -11.25 6.25 4.24
CA ALA A 255 -10.20 7.25 4.30
C ALA A 255 -10.67 8.51 3.61
N HIS A 256 -10.59 9.66 4.29
CA HIS A 256 -10.97 10.95 3.73
C HIS A 256 -9.98 12.03 4.13
N PHE A 257 -9.60 12.86 3.17
CA PHE A 257 -8.63 13.93 3.33
C PHE A 257 -9.24 15.23 2.80
N PRO A 258 -9.56 16.19 3.70
CA PRO A 258 -9.90 17.55 3.30
C PRO A 258 -8.69 18.19 2.61
N LEU A 259 -8.88 18.77 1.42
CA LEU A 259 -7.77 19.36 0.68
C LEU A 259 -7.33 20.72 1.22
N ASP A 260 -8.19 21.45 1.95
CA ASP A 260 -7.80 22.70 2.61
C ASP A 260 -7.02 22.46 3.91
N ASP A 261 -7.27 21.33 4.59
CA ASP A 261 -6.50 20.89 5.75
C ASP A 261 -6.27 19.37 5.70
N PRO A 262 -5.24 18.91 4.94
CA PRO A 262 -4.95 17.48 4.80
C PRO A 262 -4.62 16.79 6.12
N LYS A 263 -4.18 17.53 7.13
CA LYS A 263 -3.83 16.99 8.46
C LYS A 263 -5.06 16.60 9.28
N ALA A 264 -6.23 17.16 8.95
CA ALA A 264 -7.50 16.77 9.53
C ALA A 264 -8.08 15.49 8.89
N GLY A 265 -7.34 14.86 7.96
CA GLY A 265 -7.73 13.61 7.34
C GLY A 265 -7.90 12.49 8.36
N ARG A 266 -8.81 11.57 8.06
CA ARG A 266 -9.09 10.38 8.86
C ARG A 266 -8.88 9.15 8.01
N ILE A 267 -8.35 8.12 8.64
CA ILE A 267 -8.11 6.81 8.04
C ILE A 267 -8.61 5.79 9.06
N GLN A 268 -9.44 4.85 8.61
CA GLN A 268 -9.93 3.73 9.40
C GLN A 268 -9.80 2.45 8.58
N GLY A 269 -9.34 1.39 9.23
CA GLY A 269 -9.16 0.11 8.55
C GLY A 269 -8.78 -1.01 9.50
N ALA A 270 -8.33 -2.11 8.90
CA ALA A 270 -7.83 -3.26 9.62
C ALA A 270 -6.61 -3.85 8.92
N MET A 271 -5.62 -4.23 9.74
CA MET A 271 -4.48 -5.03 9.32
C MET A 271 -4.69 -6.46 9.81
N THR A 272 -4.63 -7.43 8.91
CA THR A 272 -4.70 -8.86 9.27
C THR A 272 -3.31 -9.45 9.19
N ILE A 273 -2.83 -9.99 10.30
CA ILE A 273 -1.57 -10.70 10.37
C ILE A 273 -1.85 -12.19 10.16
N HIS A 274 -1.30 -12.77 9.09
CA HIS A 274 -1.51 -14.18 8.76
C HIS A 274 -0.60 -15.07 9.58
N SER A 275 0.70 -14.84 9.49
CA SER A 275 1.72 -15.49 10.31
C SER A 275 2.89 -14.55 10.45
N VAL A 276 3.31 -14.23 11.67
CA VAL A 276 4.51 -13.43 11.93
C VAL A 276 5.25 -13.98 13.12
N ARG A 277 6.57 -14.08 12.97
CA ARG A 277 7.51 -14.26 14.06
C ARG A 277 8.48 -13.09 14.05
N ALA A 278 8.88 -12.67 15.23
CA ALA A 278 9.85 -11.59 15.34
C ALA A 278 10.80 -11.83 16.51
N GLY A 279 11.98 -11.25 16.39
CA GLY A 279 12.94 -11.16 17.47
C GLY A 279 12.53 -10.14 18.53
N PRO A 280 13.35 -10.00 19.59
CA PRO A 280 13.14 -8.97 20.59
C PRO A 280 13.16 -7.57 19.95
N GLY A 281 12.19 -6.76 20.33
CA GLY A 281 12.11 -5.31 20.13
C GLY A 281 11.78 -4.63 21.46
N PRO A 282 11.83 -3.29 21.56
CA PRO A 282 11.80 -2.57 22.84
C PRO A 282 10.60 -2.93 23.74
N ILE A 283 9.39 -3.00 23.18
CA ILE A 283 8.18 -3.35 23.94
C ILE A 283 8.23 -4.79 24.43
N ILE A 284 8.64 -5.72 23.57
CA ILE A 284 8.75 -7.14 23.92
C ILE A 284 9.81 -7.35 24.99
N THR A 285 10.97 -6.74 24.85
CA THR A 285 12.05 -6.82 25.83
C THR A 285 11.63 -6.26 27.18
N THR A 286 11.02 -5.07 27.24
CA THR A 286 10.54 -4.49 28.50
C THR A 286 9.46 -5.38 29.14
N LEU A 287 8.53 -5.93 28.35
CA LEU A 287 7.47 -6.81 28.87
C LEU A 287 8.03 -8.15 29.35
N ALA A 288 8.93 -8.75 28.58
CA ALA A 288 9.60 -10.00 28.90
C ALA A 288 10.46 -9.85 30.17
N GLN A 289 11.23 -8.78 30.31
CA GLN A 289 12.00 -8.48 31.53
C GLN A 289 11.08 -8.27 32.73
N ARG A 290 9.97 -7.54 32.54
CA ARG A 290 9.02 -7.24 33.63
C ARG A 290 8.29 -8.49 34.12
N LEU A 291 7.97 -9.40 33.22
CA LEU A 291 7.26 -10.66 33.50
C LEU A 291 8.20 -11.86 33.67
N LYS A 292 9.52 -11.66 33.52
CA LYS A 292 10.55 -12.72 33.54
C LYS A 292 10.26 -13.85 32.52
N LEU A 293 9.90 -13.47 31.30
CA LEU A 293 9.57 -14.37 30.19
C LEU A 293 10.69 -14.39 29.12
N PRO A 294 10.74 -15.41 28.24
CA PRO A 294 11.60 -15.36 27.07
C PRO A 294 11.22 -14.21 26.13
N GLU A 295 12.21 -13.60 25.48
CA GLU A 295 12.03 -12.45 24.59
C GLU A 295 11.62 -12.83 23.15
N ALA A 296 11.12 -14.05 22.95
CA ALA A 296 10.68 -14.53 21.63
C ALA A 296 9.19 -14.21 21.41
N LEU A 297 8.89 -13.54 20.29
CA LEU A 297 7.55 -13.14 19.90
C LEU A 297 7.00 -14.04 18.80
N ASP A 298 5.89 -14.74 19.11
CA ASP A 298 5.05 -15.39 18.11
C ASP A 298 3.72 -14.65 18.04
N LEU A 299 3.35 -14.08 16.89
CA LEU A 299 2.02 -13.52 16.74
C LEU A 299 0.99 -14.62 16.57
N VAL A 300 -0.23 -14.36 17.05
CA VAL A 300 -1.34 -15.31 16.86
C VAL A 300 -1.71 -15.30 15.37
N GLU A 301 -1.81 -16.49 14.77
CA GLU A 301 -2.26 -16.63 13.39
C GLU A 301 -3.64 -15.98 13.20
N GLU A 302 -3.81 -15.29 12.07
CA GLU A 302 -5.04 -14.55 11.73
C GLU A 302 -5.45 -13.49 12.79
N SER A 303 -4.47 -12.75 13.32
CA SER A 303 -4.73 -11.62 14.20
C SER A 303 -5.18 -10.41 13.40
N VAL A 304 -6.44 -10.02 13.56
CA VAL A 304 -7.01 -8.79 13.00
C VAL A 304 -6.80 -7.62 13.97
N ILE A 305 -6.17 -6.55 13.47
CA ILE A 305 -5.87 -5.33 14.20
C ILE A 305 -6.65 -4.20 13.55
N GLU A 306 -7.66 -3.71 14.25
CA GLU A 306 -8.41 -2.53 13.81
C GLU A 306 -7.61 -1.28 14.18
N PHE A 307 -7.59 -0.31 13.28
CA PHE A 307 -6.91 0.96 13.52
C PHE A 307 -7.72 2.14 12.98
N GLU A 308 -7.52 3.29 13.62
CA GLU A 308 -8.04 4.57 13.17
C GLU A 308 -7.07 5.71 13.46
N THR A 309 -7.09 6.75 12.64
CA THR A 309 -6.31 7.97 12.87
C THR A 309 -7.17 9.03 13.52
N VAL A 310 -6.76 9.48 14.71
CA VAL A 310 -7.40 10.54 15.51
C VAL A 310 -6.32 11.47 16.04
N GLU A 311 -6.47 12.78 15.86
CA GLU A 311 -5.58 13.80 16.44
C GLU A 311 -4.07 13.57 16.20
N GLN A 312 -3.67 13.14 14.99
CA GLN A 312 -2.28 12.80 14.64
C GLN A 312 -1.69 11.60 15.40
N ALA A 313 -2.55 10.73 15.93
CA ALA A 313 -2.19 9.45 16.49
C ALA A 313 -2.96 8.33 15.78
N VAL A 314 -2.32 7.17 15.67
CA VAL A 314 -2.95 5.93 15.23
C VAL A 314 -3.39 5.18 16.47
N HIS A 315 -4.70 5.05 16.64
CA HIS A 315 -5.31 4.17 17.62
C HIS A 315 -5.37 2.77 17.03
N HIS A 316 -5.03 1.77 17.84
CA HIS A 316 -5.10 0.36 17.44
C HIS A 316 -5.77 -0.48 18.53
N GLN A 317 -6.42 -1.57 18.12
CA GLN A 317 -7.01 -2.56 19.01
C GLN A 317 -7.00 -3.96 18.40
N GLY A 318 -7.04 -4.98 19.25
CA GLY A 318 -7.10 -6.38 18.82
C GLY A 318 -5.77 -7.02 18.41
N LEU A 319 -4.63 -6.34 18.66
CA LEU A 319 -3.30 -6.91 18.42
C LEU A 319 -3.03 -8.02 19.43
N ARG A 320 -3.03 -9.27 18.96
CA ARG A 320 -2.83 -10.47 19.78
C ARG A 320 -1.53 -11.19 19.43
N PHE A 321 -0.78 -11.53 20.46
CA PHE A 321 0.48 -12.26 20.33
C PHE A 321 0.75 -13.16 21.54
N ARG A 322 1.77 -14.01 21.43
CA ARG A 322 2.23 -14.91 22.48
C ARG A 322 3.67 -14.59 22.84
N LEU A 323 3.95 -14.57 24.14
CA LEU A 323 5.29 -14.63 24.72
C LEU A 323 5.40 -15.93 25.52
N GLY A 324 6.08 -16.91 24.94
CA GLY A 324 6.03 -18.29 25.45
C GLY A 324 4.61 -18.88 25.38
N GLN A 325 4.04 -19.21 26.54
CA GLN A 325 2.69 -19.79 26.66
C GLN A 325 1.61 -18.76 27.02
N ILE A 326 1.97 -17.49 27.11
CA ILE A 326 1.08 -16.44 27.62
C ILE A 326 0.53 -15.65 26.44
N HIS A 327 -0.80 -15.49 26.42
CA HIS A 327 -1.49 -14.70 25.43
C HIS A 327 -1.58 -13.25 25.89
N ILE A 328 -1.20 -12.34 25.00
CA ILE A 328 -1.19 -10.90 25.25
C ILE A 328 -1.97 -10.22 24.14
N GLU A 329 -2.88 -9.34 24.55
CA GLU A 329 -3.63 -8.47 23.65
C GLU A 329 -3.27 -7.02 23.97
N THR A 330 -3.06 -6.19 22.95
CA THR A 330 -2.78 -4.77 23.15
C THR A 330 -3.77 -3.85 22.44
N SER A 331 -4.01 -2.71 23.09
CA SER A 331 -4.81 -1.61 22.55
C SER A 331 -4.28 -0.29 23.07
N GLY A 332 -4.34 0.76 22.25
CA GLY A 332 -3.82 2.07 22.63
C GLY A 332 -3.66 2.99 21.44
N TRP A 333 -2.79 3.97 21.58
CA TRP A 333 -2.45 4.89 20.50
C TRP A 333 -0.95 5.14 20.41
N ILE A 334 -0.52 5.45 19.19
CA ILE A 334 0.85 5.83 18.85
C ILE A 334 0.79 7.13 18.04
N GLY A 335 1.40 8.19 18.56
CA GLY A 335 1.53 9.48 17.89
C GLY A 335 2.52 9.41 16.72
N TYR A 336 2.37 10.30 15.75
CA TYR A 336 3.36 10.45 14.67
C TYR A 336 4.74 10.90 15.16
N ASP A 337 4.81 11.44 16.38
CA ASP A 337 6.04 11.74 17.11
C ASP A 337 6.61 10.54 17.88
N GLU A 338 6.04 9.34 17.66
CA GLU A 338 6.40 8.07 18.31
C GLU A 338 6.13 8.02 19.83
N SER A 339 5.42 9.00 20.37
CA SER A 339 4.84 8.89 21.71
C SER A 339 3.77 7.81 21.72
N LEU A 340 3.71 7.02 22.80
CA LEU A 340 2.72 5.95 22.92
C LEU A 340 2.06 5.94 24.29
N ARG A 341 0.80 5.51 24.30
CA ARG A 341 0.09 5.07 25.50
C ARG A 341 -0.83 3.92 25.12
N MET A 342 -0.55 2.76 25.67
CA MET A 342 -1.27 1.53 25.39
C MET A 342 -1.42 0.68 26.66
N VAL A 343 -2.25 -0.34 26.57
CA VAL A 343 -2.45 -1.32 27.64
C VAL A 343 -2.17 -2.70 27.06
N ALA A 344 -1.37 -3.49 27.76
CA ALA A 344 -1.19 -4.91 27.49
C ALA A 344 -2.04 -5.73 28.43
N ARG A 345 -3.04 -6.41 27.87
CA ARG A 345 -3.91 -7.37 28.54
C ARG A 345 -3.27 -8.75 28.46
N VAL A 346 -2.75 -9.22 29.59
CA VAL A 346 -2.06 -10.50 29.72
C VAL A 346 -3.02 -11.52 30.30
N THR A 347 -3.31 -12.58 29.55
CA THR A 347 -4.20 -13.67 29.97
C THR A 347 -3.38 -14.92 30.24
N MET A 348 -3.49 -15.46 31.46
CA MET A 348 -2.77 -16.67 31.84
C MET A 348 -3.39 -17.92 31.22
N PRO A 349 -2.56 -18.92 30.89
CA PRO A 349 -3.07 -20.21 30.46
C PRO A 349 -3.86 -20.87 31.59
N THR A 350 -4.77 -21.77 31.21
CA THR A 350 -5.47 -22.61 32.17
C THR A 350 -4.56 -23.75 32.61
N PHE A 351 -4.39 -23.92 33.92
CA PHE A 351 -3.60 -25.00 34.51
C PHE A 351 -4.50 -26.11 35.04
N ASP A 352 -4.03 -27.36 34.98
CA ASP A 352 -4.73 -28.54 35.52
C ASP A 352 -4.80 -28.51 37.06
N GLU A 353 -5.68 -29.31 37.65
CA GLU A 353 -5.92 -29.32 39.11
C GLU A 353 -4.66 -29.72 39.92
N ASP A 354 -3.78 -30.53 39.34
CA ASP A 354 -2.55 -31.04 39.95
C ASP A 354 -1.42 -30.02 40.03
N THR A 355 -1.59 -28.84 39.42
CA THR A 355 -0.50 -27.87 39.21
C THR A 355 -0.17 -27.00 40.44
N GLY A 356 -0.76 -27.27 41.59
CA GLY A 356 -0.50 -26.57 42.86
C GLY A 356 -1.43 -25.35 43.12
N PRO A 357 -1.53 -24.89 44.38
CA PRO A 357 -2.54 -23.92 44.81
C PRO A 357 -2.37 -22.53 44.21
N LEU A 358 -1.12 -22.06 44.03
CA LEU A 358 -0.85 -20.75 43.43
C LEU A 358 -1.23 -20.70 41.94
N ARG A 359 -0.97 -21.77 41.19
CA ARG A 359 -1.33 -21.87 39.76
C ARG A 359 -2.83 -21.92 39.54
N ARG A 360 -3.57 -22.62 40.42
CA ARG A 360 -5.05 -22.60 40.40
C ARG A 360 -5.63 -21.22 40.66
N MET A 361 -5.00 -20.43 41.54
CA MET A 361 -5.46 -19.07 41.83
C MET A 361 -5.40 -18.16 40.60
N VAL A 362 -4.48 -18.41 39.68
CA VAL A 362 -4.16 -17.48 38.57
C VAL A 362 -4.57 -17.99 37.20
N SER A 363 -4.98 -19.24 37.12
CA SER A 363 -5.53 -19.91 35.95
C SER A 363 -6.65 -19.07 35.31
N GLY A 364 -6.49 -18.72 34.04
CA GLY A 364 -7.48 -17.93 33.28
C GLY A 364 -7.70 -16.50 33.76
N ARG A 365 -6.89 -15.99 34.70
CA ARG A 365 -6.95 -14.58 35.11
C ARG A 365 -6.30 -13.69 34.05
N THR A 366 -6.83 -12.48 33.96
CA THR A 366 -6.37 -11.44 33.05
C THR A 366 -5.90 -10.23 33.84
N TRP A 367 -4.74 -9.68 33.47
CA TRP A 367 -4.20 -8.45 34.03
C TRP A 367 -3.91 -7.42 32.96
N GLU A 368 -4.01 -6.15 33.33
CA GLU A 368 -3.78 -5.02 32.44
C GLU A 368 -2.54 -4.25 32.87
N PHE A 369 -1.55 -4.18 31.98
CA PHE A 369 -0.29 -3.49 32.19
C PHE A 369 -0.25 -2.23 31.33
N PRO A 370 -0.35 -1.02 31.91
CA PRO A 370 -0.20 0.21 31.18
C PRO A 370 1.23 0.36 30.65
N ILE A 371 1.38 0.75 29.39
CA ILE A 371 2.64 1.04 28.72
C ILE A 371 2.60 2.49 28.24
N GLU A 372 3.59 3.29 28.63
CA GLU A 372 3.73 4.71 28.29
C GLU A 372 5.16 5.01 27.82
N GLY A 373 5.38 6.19 27.23
CA GLY A 373 6.71 6.65 26.83
C GLY A 373 6.79 6.80 25.32
N THR A 374 7.85 6.27 24.72
CA THR A 374 8.04 6.24 23.26
C THR A 374 8.21 4.82 22.77
N LEU A 375 8.09 4.60 21.45
CA LEU A 375 8.33 3.27 20.85
C LEU A 375 9.74 2.73 21.17
N SER A 376 10.73 3.63 21.26
CA SER A 376 12.13 3.32 21.56
C SER A 376 12.44 3.16 23.06
N ASP A 377 11.70 3.82 23.95
CA ASP A 377 11.85 3.72 25.41
C ASP A 377 10.48 3.50 26.10
N PRO A 378 9.86 2.33 25.92
CA PRO A 378 8.57 2.02 26.52
C PRO A 378 8.71 1.69 28.01
N LYS A 379 7.81 2.24 28.83
CA LYS A 379 7.78 2.08 30.29
C LYS A 379 6.50 1.37 30.71
N ILE A 380 6.65 0.22 31.37
CA ILE A 380 5.53 -0.60 31.84
C ILE A 380 5.26 -0.30 33.31
N LYS A 381 4.05 0.11 33.63
CA LYS A 381 3.57 0.31 35.00
C LYS A 381 2.96 -0.99 35.52
N LEU A 382 3.06 -1.19 36.84
CA LEU A 382 2.30 -2.26 37.49
C LEU A 382 0.82 -1.86 37.56
N PRO A 383 -0.10 -2.84 37.53
CA PRO A 383 -1.50 -2.60 37.79
C PRO A 383 -1.69 -1.99 39.20
N ASP A 384 -2.57 -1.00 39.34
CA ASP A 384 -2.88 -0.39 40.66
C ASP A 384 -3.51 -1.41 41.64
N ASN A 385 -4.05 -2.52 41.12
CA ASN A 385 -4.61 -3.64 41.88
C ASN A 385 -3.63 -4.80 42.09
N ALA A 386 -2.32 -4.60 41.85
CA ALA A 386 -1.29 -5.59 42.10
C ALA A 386 -1.14 -5.86 43.61
N SER A 387 -2.00 -6.71 44.16
CA SER A 387 -1.79 -7.36 45.45
C SER A 387 -0.52 -8.21 45.42
N ASP A 388 0.06 -8.53 46.59
CA ASP A 388 1.24 -9.40 46.76
C ASP A 388 1.25 -10.65 45.86
N GLY A 389 0.09 -11.23 45.55
CA GLY A 389 -0.03 -12.40 44.67
C GLY A 389 0.35 -12.20 43.19
N LEU A 390 0.38 -10.97 42.68
CA LEU A 390 0.87 -10.66 41.31
C LEU A 390 2.41 -10.61 41.30
N THR A 391 3.00 -10.08 42.38
CA THR A 391 4.45 -10.06 42.60
C THR A 391 4.98 -11.49 42.79
N ASP A 392 4.36 -12.29 43.65
CA ASP A 392 4.71 -13.70 43.86
C ASP A 392 4.56 -14.52 42.58
N LEU A 393 3.59 -14.20 41.73
CA LEU A 393 3.40 -14.86 40.45
C LEU A 393 4.48 -14.50 39.44
N VAL A 394 4.83 -13.20 39.33
CA VAL A 394 5.93 -12.75 38.47
C VAL A 394 7.24 -13.41 38.88
N GLU A 395 7.44 -13.68 40.17
CA GLU A 395 8.59 -14.45 40.65
C GLU A 395 8.57 -15.92 40.23
N GLN A 396 7.40 -16.55 40.08
CA GLN A 396 7.25 -17.96 39.71
C GLN A 396 7.10 -18.21 38.20
N LEU A 397 6.79 -17.18 37.38
CA LEU A 397 6.72 -17.27 35.91
C LEU A 397 7.95 -17.91 35.23
N PRO A 398 9.21 -17.56 35.58
CA PRO A 398 10.36 -18.14 34.89
C PRO A 398 10.54 -19.65 35.15
N GLU A 399 10.18 -20.14 36.34
CA GLU A 399 10.17 -21.60 36.60
C GLU A 399 9.18 -22.36 35.71
N MET A 400 8.12 -21.69 35.23
CA MET A 400 7.15 -22.27 34.30
C MET A 400 7.71 -22.35 32.88
N ALA A 401 8.52 -21.37 32.46
CA ALA A 401 9.16 -21.37 31.16
C ALA A 401 10.26 -22.44 31.06
N ASP A 402 11.10 -22.58 32.09
CA ASP A 402 12.24 -23.52 32.07
C ASP A 402 11.81 -25.00 32.17
N LYS A 403 10.83 -25.34 33.02
CA LYS A 403 10.32 -26.73 33.09
C LYS A 403 9.73 -27.22 31.76
N SER A 404 9.14 -26.32 30.99
CA SER A 404 8.62 -26.66 29.66
C SER A 404 9.74 -26.90 28.64
N ARG A 405 10.87 -26.17 28.74
CA ARG A 405 12.06 -26.39 27.91
C ARG A 405 12.74 -27.72 28.25
N GLU A 406 12.94 -28.02 29.53
CA GLU A 406 13.53 -29.28 29.98
C GLU A 406 12.70 -30.49 29.53
N ALA A 407 11.37 -30.41 29.60
CA ALA A 407 10.47 -31.47 29.16
C ALA A 407 10.57 -31.72 27.64
N VAL A 408 10.68 -30.66 26.83
CA VAL A 408 10.85 -30.76 25.38
C VAL A 408 12.24 -31.30 25.04
N GLU A 409 13.30 -30.87 25.73
CA GLU A 409 14.65 -31.41 25.54
C GLU A 409 14.73 -32.90 25.92
N MET A 410 14.12 -33.32 27.03
CA MET A 410 14.02 -34.73 27.41
C MET A 410 13.27 -35.57 26.36
N LEU A 411 12.19 -35.04 25.80
CA LEU A 411 11.43 -35.73 24.74
C LEU A 411 12.29 -35.87 23.48
N MET A 412 12.96 -34.80 23.07
CA MET A 412 13.84 -34.80 21.90
C MET A 412 15.06 -35.70 22.08
N GLN A 413 15.61 -35.76 23.29
CA GLN A 413 16.70 -36.66 23.65
C GLN A 413 16.22 -38.13 23.63
N GLY A 414 15.06 -38.42 24.22
CA GLY A 414 14.46 -39.76 24.16
C GLY A 414 14.15 -40.22 22.73
N LEU A 415 13.76 -39.31 21.83
CA LEU A 415 13.58 -39.62 20.40
C LEU A 415 14.92 -39.89 19.69
N ARG A 416 16.00 -39.17 20.02
CA ARG A 416 17.35 -39.44 19.49
C ARG A 416 17.86 -40.79 19.97
N ASP A 417 17.77 -41.08 21.26
CA ASP A 417 18.23 -42.34 21.84
C ASP A 417 17.50 -43.53 21.24
N ARG A 418 16.19 -43.38 21.00
CA ARG A 418 15.36 -44.43 20.38
C ARG A 418 15.70 -44.65 18.91
N ARG A 419 16.02 -43.59 18.18
CA ARG A 419 16.52 -43.68 16.80
C ARG A 419 17.87 -44.40 16.78
N ASP A 420 18.78 -44.03 17.67
CA ASP A 420 20.14 -44.56 17.68
C ASP A 420 20.15 -46.05 18.11
N ALA A 421 19.30 -46.44 19.07
CA ALA A 421 19.06 -47.84 19.42
C ALA A 421 18.45 -48.68 18.27
N VAL A 422 17.62 -48.08 17.42
CA VAL A 422 17.11 -48.75 16.21
C VAL A 422 18.20 -48.94 15.18
N LEU A 423 19.12 -47.97 15.05
CA LEU A 423 20.26 -48.07 14.14
C LEU A 423 21.28 -49.11 14.61
N GLU A 424 21.55 -49.22 15.91
CA GLU A 424 22.40 -50.27 16.48
C GLU A 424 21.82 -51.67 16.24
N ARG A 425 20.54 -51.90 16.56
CA ARG A 425 19.88 -53.18 16.28
C ARG A 425 19.92 -53.56 14.80
N ARG A 426 19.93 -52.56 13.92
CA ARG A 426 20.03 -52.78 12.48
C ARG A 426 21.45 -53.14 12.06
N ARG A 427 22.47 -52.53 12.67
CA ARG A 427 23.88 -52.91 12.48
C ARG A 427 24.16 -54.31 12.99
N GLU A 428 23.70 -54.65 14.20
CA GLU A 428 23.86 -55.99 14.78
C GLU A 428 23.18 -57.06 13.91
N ARG A 429 22.01 -56.75 13.31
CA ARG A 429 21.33 -57.67 12.40
C ARG A 429 22.09 -57.85 11.08
N VAL A 430 22.69 -56.78 10.56
CA VAL A 430 23.55 -56.87 9.36
C VAL A 430 24.82 -57.63 9.66
N GLU A 431 25.45 -57.43 10.82
CA GLU A 431 26.64 -58.18 11.24
C GLU A 431 26.34 -59.68 11.49
N GLN A 432 25.14 -60.00 11.98
CA GLN A 432 24.66 -61.39 12.09
C GLN A 432 24.33 -62.02 10.74
N GLU A 433 23.83 -61.24 9.79
CA GLU A 433 23.57 -61.69 8.41
C GLU A 433 24.88 -61.86 7.62
N GLU A 434 25.87 -60.97 7.79
CA GLU A 434 27.19 -61.08 7.17
C GLU A 434 28.05 -62.19 7.78
N GLY A 435 27.91 -62.47 9.08
CA GLY A 435 28.56 -63.61 9.74
C GLY A 435 28.02 -64.99 9.31
N ALA A 436 26.85 -65.03 8.65
CA ALA A 436 26.23 -66.25 8.17
C ALA A 436 26.54 -66.58 6.69
N GLU A 437 27.25 -65.70 5.97
CA GLU A 437 27.53 -65.84 4.52
C GLU A 437 28.95 -66.38 4.17
N GLU A 438 29.74 -66.89 5.13
CA GLU A 438 30.92 -67.71 4.81
C GLU A 438 30.50 -69.16 4.44
N GLY A 439 29.95 -69.31 3.23
CA GLY A 439 29.47 -70.63 2.76
C GLY A 439 29.06 -70.81 1.28
N GLY A 440 29.20 -69.80 0.39
CA GLY A 440 29.21 -69.89 -1.09
C GLY A 440 28.01 -70.52 -1.87
N PRO A 441 27.94 -70.41 -3.23
CA PRO A 441 28.49 -69.39 -4.13
C PRO A 441 27.45 -68.67 -5.06
N LEU A 442 27.79 -67.43 -5.44
CA LEU A 442 27.59 -66.71 -6.72
C LEU A 442 26.24 -66.75 -7.51
N PHE A 443 25.39 -65.73 -7.25
CA PHE A 443 24.79 -64.70 -8.16
C PHE A 443 24.33 -65.02 -9.62
N PRO A 444 23.24 -64.39 -10.16
CA PRO A 444 23.25 -62.94 -10.39
C PRO A 444 21.95 -62.14 -10.21
N THR A 445 22.18 -60.85 -9.98
CA THR A 445 21.27 -59.71 -9.95
C THR A 445 20.59 -59.46 -11.31
N ARG A 446 19.26 -59.21 -11.32
CA ARG A 446 18.60 -58.25 -12.22
C ARG A 446 17.30 -57.68 -11.61
N PRO A 447 17.16 -56.35 -11.46
CA PRO A 447 15.93 -55.70 -11.00
C PRO A 447 14.98 -55.51 -12.21
N GLY A 448 14.17 -56.52 -12.52
CA GLY A 448 13.19 -56.44 -13.63
C GLY A 448 11.85 -57.14 -13.36
N GLY A 449 11.83 -58.15 -12.50
CA GLY A 449 10.64 -58.99 -12.28
C GLY A 449 9.48 -58.33 -11.52
N LEU A 450 9.76 -57.34 -10.67
CA LEU A 450 8.73 -56.69 -9.84
C LEU A 450 7.82 -55.75 -10.65
N ILE A 451 8.36 -55.05 -11.65
CA ILE A 451 7.57 -54.14 -12.50
C ILE A 451 6.70 -54.93 -13.48
N GLN A 452 7.16 -56.09 -13.94
CA GLN A 452 6.39 -56.95 -14.85
C GLN A 452 5.23 -57.65 -14.13
N ARG A 453 5.46 -58.15 -12.90
CA ARG A 453 4.38 -58.67 -12.03
C ARG A 453 3.36 -57.60 -11.66
N TRP A 454 3.78 -56.34 -11.49
CA TRP A 454 2.86 -55.24 -11.20
C TRP A 454 1.99 -54.86 -12.42
N ARG A 455 2.56 -54.91 -13.64
CA ARG A 455 1.81 -54.68 -14.89
C ARG A 455 0.80 -55.79 -15.19
N GLU A 456 1.16 -57.05 -14.98
CA GLU A 456 0.25 -58.19 -15.18
C GLU A 456 -0.91 -58.19 -14.18
N ASN A 457 -0.66 -57.84 -12.91
CA ASN A 457 -1.73 -57.70 -11.92
C ASN A 457 -2.66 -56.51 -12.18
N ARG A 458 -2.15 -55.42 -12.77
CA ARG A 458 -2.98 -54.28 -13.15
C ARG A 458 -3.87 -54.57 -14.37
N ALA A 459 -3.35 -55.33 -15.35
CA ALA A 459 -4.14 -55.78 -16.50
C ALA A 459 -5.28 -56.73 -16.10
N ARG A 460 -5.02 -57.65 -15.16
CA ARG A 460 -6.05 -58.56 -14.62
C ARG A 460 -7.14 -57.85 -13.83
N ARG A 461 -6.80 -56.78 -13.11
CA ARG A 461 -7.79 -55.96 -12.39
C ARG A 461 -8.67 -55.12 -13.33
N ASN A 462 -8.12 -54.60 -14.41
CA ASN A 462 -8.90 -53.82 -15.37
C ASN A 462 -9.84 -54.70 -16.21
N ALA A 463 -9.43 -55.92 -16.58
CA ALA A 463 -10.30 -56.88 -17.29
C ALA A 463 -11.45 -57.44 -16.43
N ALA A 464 -11.32 -57.39 -15.09
CA ALA A 464 -12.38 -57.79 -14.17
C ALA A 464 -13.44 -56.68 -13.96
N ASN A 465 -13.11 -55.42 -14.26
CA ASN A 465 -14.01 -54.27 -14.09
C ASN A 465 -14.76 -53.86 -15.38
N GLU A 466 -14.53 -54.53 -16.53
CA GLU A 466 -15.26 -54.28 -17.79
C GLU A 466 -16.41 -55.29 -18.02
N ASN A 467 -16.68 -56.18 -17.07
CA ASN A 467 -17.78 -57.15 -17.10
C ASN A 467 -18.79 -56.96 -15.94
N GLU A 468 -18.81 -55.78 -15.32
CA GLU A 468 -19.87 -55.32 -14.40
C GLU A 468 -20.67 -54.15 -14.99
#